data_AF-A0A9X6X725-F1
#
_entry.id   AF-A0A9X6X725-F1
#
_cell.length_a   1.000
_cell.length_b   1.000
_cell.length_c   1.000
_cell.angle_alpha   90.00
_cell.angle_beta   90.00
_cell.angle_gamma   90.00
#
_symmetry.space_group_name_H-M   'P 1'
#
loop_
_entity.id
_entity.type
_entity.pdbx_description
1 polymer ?
#
loop_
_entity_poly.entity_id
_entity_poly.type
_entity_poly.pdbx_seq_one_letter_code
_entity_poly.pdbx_strand_id
1 'polypeptide(L)' 'MLRILRLIFASVVVILSIYDLITHKSALMPYMLFFLGVTLLLASISEFQLKRKKNGYSYLIVSLFIFLVSIQGFLLN' A
#
# COMPACT_ATOMS: atom_id res chain seq x y z
N MET A 1 -15.79 -3.95 7.71
CA MET A 1 -15.10 -2.64 7.65
C MET A 1 -13.79 -2.68 6.87
N LEU A 2 -12.81 -3.54 7.20
CA LEU A 2 -11.49 -3.57 6.53
C LEU A 2 -11.56 -3.72 4.99
N ARG A 3 -12.54 -4.47 4.46
CA ARG A 3 -12.79 -4.58 3.01
C ARG A 3 -13.14 -3.25 2.34
N ILE A 4 -13.97 -2.42 2.97
CA ILE A 4 -14.38 -1.12 2.42
C ILE A 4 -13.20 -0.16 2.43
N LEU A 5 -12.44 -0.14 3.54
CA LEU A 5 -11.25 0.69 3.64
C LEU A 5 -10.19 0.29 2.60
N ARG A 6 -9.98 -1.01 2.38
CA ARG A 6 -9.11 -1.51 1.30
C ARG A 6 -9.58 -1.06 -0.08
N LEU A 7 -10.89 -1.04 -0.33
CA LEU A 7 -11.46 -0.59 -1.60
C LEU A 7 -11.20 0.91 -1.83
N ILE A 8 -11.42 1.74 -0.80
CA ILE A 8 -11.18 3.18 -0.86
C ILE A 8 -9.69 3.46 -1.16
N PHE A 9 -8.79 2.82 -0.41
CA PHE A 9 -7.35 2.98 -0.61
C PHE A 9 -6.90 2.49 -2.00
N ALA A 10 -7.45 1.37 -2.49
CA ALA A 10 -7.15 0.89 -3.83
C ALA A 10 -7.61 1.87 -4.92
N SER A 11 -8.79 2.48 -4.77
CA SER A 11 -9.27 3.52 -5.69
C SER A 11 -8.34 4.73 -5.72
N VAL A 12 -7.82 5.16 -4.57
CA VAL A 12 -6.84 6.27 -4.50
C VAL A 12 -5.55 5.92 -5.25
N VAL A 13 -5.03 4.69 -5.07
CA VAL A 13 -3.85 4.21 -5.82
C VAL A 13 -4.09 4.23 -7.32
N VAL A 14 -5.26 3.78 -7.79
CA VAL A 14 -5.59 3.75 -9.22
C VAL A 14 -5.65 5.16 -9.80
N ILE A 15 -6.27 6.12 -9.09
CA ILE A 15 -6.32 7.51 -9.54
C ILE A 15 -4.91 8.12 -9.62
N LEU A 16 -4.07 7.86 -8.61
CA LEU A 16 -2.67 8.29 -8.61
C LEU A 16 -1.89 7.67 -9.77
N SER A 17 -2.05 6.36 -10.04
CA SER A 17 -1.41 5.68 -11.17
C SER A 17 -1.80 6.28 -12.52
N ILE A 18 -3.09 6.59 -12.71
CA ILE A 18 -3.58 7.21 -13.95
C ILE A 18 -2.97 8.60 -14.10
N TYR A 19 -2.91 9.37 -13.03
CA TYR A 19 -2.32 10.72 -13.05
C TYR A 19 -0.82 10.68 -13.31
N ASP A 20 -0.07 9.77 -12.68
CA ASP A 20 1.37 9.57 -12.89
C ASP A 20 1.66 9.20 -14.35
N LEU A 21 0.85 8.29 -14.92
CA LEU A 21 0.96 7.85 -16.31
C LEU A 21 0.72 8.99 -17.32
N ILE A 22 -0.29 9.84 -17.07
CA ILE A 22 -0.59 10.99 -17.93
C ILE A 22 0.50 12.06 -17.83
N THR A 23 1.02 12.29 -16.61
CA THR A 23 1.97 13.38 -16.34
C THR A 23 3.41 13.00 -16.68
N HIS A 24 3.70 11.71 -16.91
CA HIS A 24 5.04 11.14 -17.11
C HIS A 24 6.06 11.53 -16.02
N LYS A 25 5.56 11.96 -14.87
CA LYS A 25 6.37 12.35 -13.72
C LYS A 25 6.13 11.33 -12.63
N SER A 26 7.07 10.40 -12.45
CA SER A 26 7.07 9.39 -11.38
C SER A 26 7.25 9.97 -9.97
N ALA A 27 7.05 11.28 -9.79
CA ALA A 27 7.10 11.96 -8.50
C ALA A 27 5.97 11.48 -7.56
N LEU A 28 4.92 10.83 -8.09
CA LEU A 28 3.81 10.30 -7.27
C LEU A 28 3.99 8.82 -6.91
N MET A 29 5.05 8.18 -7.42
CA MET A 29 5.40 6.80 -7.10
C MET A 29 5.58 6.55 -5.57
N PRO A 30 6.20 7.45 -4.78
CA PRO A 30 6.31 7.28 -3.32
C PRO A 30 4.94 7.32 -2.63
N TYR A 31 4.01 8.16 -3.11
CA TYR A 31 2.64 8.23 -2.61
C TYR A 31 1.86 6.95 -2.94
N MET A 32 1.99 6.44 -4.17
CA MET A 32 1.37 5.16 -4.56
C MET A 32 1.85 4.03 -3.66
N LEU A 33 3.16 3.93 -3.43
CA LEU A 33 3.75 2.92 -2.54
C LEU A 33 3.27 3.05 -1.10
N PHE A 34 3.08 4.28 -0.61
CA PHE A 34 2.50 4.51 0.72
C PHE A 34 1.10 3.90 0.85
N PHE A 35 0.20 4.23 -0.07
CA PHE A 35 -1.17 3.71 -0.06
C PHE A 35 -1.21 2.18 -0.28
N LEU A 36 -0.29 1.65 -1.09
CA LEU A 36 -0.08 0.20 -1.24
C LEU A 36 0.36 -0.46 0.08
N GLY A 37 1.29 0.16 0.80
CA GLY A 37 1.73 -0.29 2.12
C GLY A 37 0.56 -0.39 3.11
N VAL A 38 -0.30 0.64 3.14
CA VAL A 38 -1.51 0.65 3.98
C VAL A 38 -2.48 -0.47 3.59
N THR A 39 -2.76 -0.68 2.30
CA THR A 39 -3.67 -1.78 1.87
C THR A 39 -3.16 -3.16 2.26
N LEU A 40 -1.84 -3.40 2.20
CA LEU A 40 -1.22 -4.64 2.64
C LEU A 40 -1.27 -4.81 4.16
N LEU A 41 -1.13 -3.72 4.92
CA LEU A 41 -1.30 -3.75 6.38
C LEU A 41 -2.75 -4.12 6.76
N LEU A 42 -3.74 -3.54 6.07
CA LEU A 42 -5.15 -3.90 6.24
C LEU A 42 -5.42 -5.37 5.85
N ALA A 43 -4.72 -5.89 4.85
CA ALA A 43 -4.79 -7.30 4.45
C ALA A 43 -4.20 -8.23 5.52
N SER A 44 -3.05 -7.89 6.11
CA SER A 44 -2.49 -8.58 7.28
C SER A 44 -3.48 -8.65 8.42
N ILE A 45 -4.07 -7.52 8.82
CA ILE A 45 -5.03 -7.46 9.94
C ILE A 45 -6.24 -8.36 9.63
N SER A 46 -6.71 -8.37 8.38
CA SER A 46 -7.81 -9.23 7.95
C SER A 46 -7.44 -10.73 8.03
N GLU A 47 -6.24 -11.10 7.60
CA GLU A 47 -5.74 -12.49 7.67
C GLU A 47 -5.51 -12.96 9.13
N PHE A 48 -5.06 -12.06 10.01
CA PHE A 48 -4.99 -12.33 11.45
C PHE A 48 -6.37 -12.58 12.06
N GLN A 49 -7.40 -11.82 11.65
CA GLN A 49 -8.79 -12.06 12.07
C GLN A 49 -9.34 -13.40 11.57
N LEU A 50 -8.92 -13.85 10.38
CA LEU A 50 -9.30 -15.14 9.79
C LEU A 50 -8.55 -16.35 10.39
N LYS A 51 -7.81 -16.18 11.51
CA LYS A 51 -6.96 -17.21 12.16
C LYS A 51 -5.88 -17.83 11.25
N ARG A 52 -5.63 -17.26 10.07
CA ARG A 52 -4.60 -17.69 9.12
C ARG A 52 -3.25 -17.05 9.48
N LYS A 53 -2.70 -17.50 10.62
CA LYS A 53 -1.51 -16.89 11.24
C LYS A 53 -0.30 -16.79 10.29
N LYS A 54 -0.01 -17.80 9.48
CA LYS A 54 1.17 -17.80 8.57
C LYS A 54 1.11 -16.69 7.52
N ASN A 55 -0.03 -16.49 6.86
CA ASN A 55 -0.16 -15.50 5.80
C ASN A 55 -0.19 -14.07 6.36
N GLY A 56 -0.80 -13.88 7.54
CA GLY A 56 -0.84 -12.58 8.22
C GLY A 56 0.54 -11.99 8.52
N TYR A 57 1.51 -12.82 8.93
CA TYR A 57 2.89 -12.38 9.16
C TYR A 57 3.61 -12.00 7.87
N SER A 58 3.44 -12.78 6.79
CA SER A 58 4.06 -12.46 5.50
C SER A 58 3.59 -11.11 4.96
N TYR A 59 2.29 -10.85 4.99
CA TYR A 59 1.74 -9.56 4.55
C TYR A 59 2.22 -8.39 5.43
N LEU A 60 2.55 -8.64 6.71
CA LEU A 60 2.94 -7.60 7.65
C LEU A 60 4.37 -7.19 7.39
N ILE A 61 5.25 -8.16 7.17
CA ILE A 61 6.64 -7.93 6.76
C ILE A 61 6.70 -7.19 5.44
N VAL A 62 5.91 -7.61 4.44
CA VAL A 62 5.87 -6.95 3.13
C VAL A 62 5.35 -5.52 3.24
N SER A 63 4.30 -5.29 4.05
CA SER A 63 3.78 -3.94 4.30
C SER A 63 4.85 -3.02 4.91
N LEU A 64 5.56 -3.48 5.95
CA LEU A 64 6.67 -2.73 6.56
C LEU A 64 7.78 -2.39 5.56
N PHE A 65 8.17 -3.36 4.72
CA PHE A 65 9.17 -3.12 3.69
C PHE A 65 8.73 -2.05 2.70
N ILE A 66 7.48 -2.10 2.23
CA ILE A 66 6.93 -1.11 1.31
C ILE A 66 6.85 0.28 1.94
N PHE A 67 6.56 0.39 3.25
CA PHE A 67 6.63 1.66 3.96
C PHE A 67 8.04 2.24 3.98
N LEU A 68 9.07 1.41 4.20
CA LEU A 68 10.46 1.86 4.14
C LEU A 68 10.83 2.38 2.74
N VAL A 69 10.43 1.65 1.70
CA VAL A 69 10.66 2.07 0.30
C VAL A 69 9.91 3.37 -0.01
N SER A 70 8.68 3.53 0.47
CA SER A 70 7.91 4.76 0.32
C SER A 70 8.62 5.95 0.98
N ILE A 71 9.05 5.80 2.23
CA ILE A 71 9.79 6.84 2.98
C ILE A 71 11.10 7.20 2.25
N GLN A 72 11.82 6.19 1.76
CA GLN A 72 13.02 6.42 0.95
C GLN A 72 12.72 7.19 -0.33
N GLY A 73 11.64 6.86 -1.03
CA GLY A 73 11.18 7.59 -2.22
C GLY A 73 10.78 9.04 -1.92
N PHE A 74 10.26 9.33 -0.71
CA PHE A 74 9.99 10.69 -0.25
C PHE A 74 11.26 11.48 0.09
N LEU A 75 12.28 10.80 0.65
CA LEU A 75 13.54 11.44 1.08
C LEU A 75 14.52 11.67 -0.08
N LEU A 76 14.48 10.83 -1.13
CA LEU A 76 15.40 10.88 -2.27
C LEU A 76 14.86 11.64 -3.49
N ASN A 77 13.61 12.12 -3.44
CA ASN A 77 12.97 12.90 -4.50
C ASN A 77 12.97 14.40 -4.15
#